data_AF-B0NMQ7-F1
#
_entry.id   AF-B0NMQ7-F1
#
_cell.length_a   1.000
_cell.length_b   1.000
_cell.length_c   1.000
_cell.angle_alpha   90.00
_cell.angle_beta   90.00
_cell.angle_gamma   90.00
#
_symmetry.space_group_name_H-M   'P 1'
#
loop_
_entity.id
_entity.type
_entity.pdbx_description
1 polymer ?
#
loop_
_entity_poly.entity_id
_entity_poly.type
_entity_poly.pdbx_seq_one_letter_code
_entity_poly.pdbx_strand_id
1 'polypeptide(L)'
;MVARISVGKNLYGALAYNQNKVDEGGAKVLSAHLLRYPEDGRFRPDESVRQFLEWMPNHYRTEKPVIHISLNPHPDDVLTDGQLAEIGREYMQRLGYGNQPYLVFKHEDIGRHHIHIVSLRVDSEGRKVSDKFEYRRSKEITELLEQKYGLHPAEGRKKGEEWQLKPVDVAKGDIKRQIACTLKPLLELYSFRTMGELRALLSLYNIGVEEVKG
;
A
#
# COMPACT_ATOMS: atom_id res chain seq x y z
N MET A 1 1.14 -10.67 -5.98
CA MET A 1 0.66 -9.30 -5.70
C MET A 1 -0.38 -9.24 -4.59
N VAL A 2 -0.12 -8.49 -3.52
CA VAL A 2 -1.06 -8.28 -2.40
C VAL A 2 -1.71 -6.89 -2.49
N ALA A 3 -3.03 -6.83 -2.43
CA ALA A 3 -3.79 -5.58 -2.33
C ALA A 3 -4.20 -5.28 -0.88
N ARG A 4 -4.05 -4.02 -0.46
CA ARG A 4 -4.58 -3.51 0.81
C ARG A 4 -5.48 -2.31 0.54
N ILE A 5 -6.72 -2.41 0.97
CA ILE A 5 -7.73 -1.34 0.86
C ILE A 5 -7.88 -0.67 2.22
N SER A 6 -7.82 0.66 2.24
CA SER A 6 -8.06 1.49 3.42
C SER A 6 -9.06 2.59 3.08
N VAL A 7 -9.94 2.93 4.02
CA VAL A 7 -10.99 3.93 3.83
C VAL A 7 -10.93 4.98 4.93
N GLY A 8 -11.14 6.24 4.59
CA GLY A 8 -10.91 7.35 5.51
C GLY A 8 -11.73 8.59 5.19
N LYS A 9 -11.58 9.61 6.05
CA LYS A 9 -12.23 10.92 5.91
C LYS A 9 -11.31 11.98 5.28
N ASN A 10 -10.00 11.81 5.44
CA ASN A 10 -9.02 12.85 5.15
C ASN A 10 -8.39 12.68 3.76
N LEU A 11 -8.98 13.35 2.76
CA LEU A 11 -8.47 13.36 1.40
C LEU A 11 -7.13 14.08 1.30
N TYR A 12 -7.04 15.27 1.91
CA TYR A 12 -5.81 16.08 1.91
C TYR A 12 -4.65 15.27 2.50
N GLY A 13 -4.84 14.64 3.66
CA GLY A 13 -3.82 13.84 4.31
C GLY A 13 -3.35 12.65 3.46
N ALA A 14 -4.26 11.98 2.74
CA ALA A 14 -3.88 10.89 1.84
C ALA A 14 -3.06 11.39 0.64
N LEU A 15 -3.45 12.51 0.02
CA LEU A 15 -2.73 13.08 -1.11
C LEU A 15 -1.39 13.69 -0.69
N ALA A 16 -1.37 14.49 0.38
CA ALA A 16 -0.16 15.12 0.91
C ALA A 16 0.87 14.07 1.35
N TYR A 17 0.46 12.97 1.99
CA TYR A 17 1.39 11.90 2.36
C TYR A 17 2.12 11.31 1.15
N ASN A 18 1.39 10.99 0.07
CA ASN A 18 2.01 10.43 -1.12
C ASN A 18 2.84 11.49 -1.87
N GLN A 19 2.37 12.74 -1.92
CA GLN A 19 3.11 13.84 -2.56
C GLN A 19 4.41 14.17 -1.83
N ASN A 20 4.43 14.19 -0.50
CA ASN A 20 5.65 14.42 0.26
C ASN A 20 6.74 13.38 -0.09
N LYS A 21 6.35 12.11 -0.29
CA LYS A 21 7.31 11.09 -0.77
C LYS A 21 7.82 11.35 -2.18
N VAL A 22 7.00 11.93 -3.05
CA VAL A 22 7.43 12.34 -4.39
C VAL A 22 8.44 13.46 -4.27
N ASP A 23 8.18 14.44 -3.41
CA ASP A 23 9.06 15.59 -3.19
C ASP A 23 10.39 15.18 -2.54
N GLU A 24 10.37 14.16 -1.68
CA GLU A 24 11.56 13.52 -1.08
C GLU A 24 12.33 12.60 -2.05
N GLY A 25 11.81 12.38 -3.28
CA GLY A 25 12.43 11.53 -4.30
C GLY A 25 12.23 10.02 -4.10
N GLY A 26 11.45 9.61 -3.08
CA GLY A 26 11.12 8.21 -2.80
C GLY A 26 9.89 7.67 -3.54
N ALA A 27 9.22 8.52 -4.32
CA ALA A 27 8.03 8.18 -5.08
C ALA A 27 7.90 8.99 -6.38
N LYS A 28 6.95 8.58 -7.23
CA LYS A 28 6.54 9.33 -8.42
C LYS A 28 5.05 9.16 -8.72
N VAL A 29 4.44 10.17 -9.32
CA VAL A 29 3.08 10.06 -9.88
C VAL A 29 3.18 9.31 -11.21
N LEU A 30 2.49 8.19 -11.32
CA LEU A 30 2.44 7.38 -12.54
C LEU A 30 1.28 7.78 -13.45
N SER A 31 0.10 8.00 -12.87
CA SER A 31 -1.09 8.34 -13.63
C SER A 31 -2.08 9.17 -12.84
N ALA A 32 -2.84 10.00 -13.56
CA ALA A 32 -3.98 10.75 -13.07
C ALA A 32 -5.18 10.46 -13.98
N HIS A 33 -6.24 9.91 -13.41
CA HIS A 33 -7.46 9.58 -14.13
C HIS A 33 -8.56 10.56 -13.76
N LEU A 34 -9.22 11.13 -14.78
CA LEU A 34 -10.25 12.17 -14.64
C LEU A 34 -9.79 13.43 -13.88
N LEU A 35 -8.48 13.65 -13.84
CA LEU A 35 -7.82 14.81 -13.26
C LEU A 35 -6.95 15.49 -14.32
N ARG A 36 -6.84 16.81 -14.23
CA ARG A 36 -5.97 17.62 -15.06
C ARG A 36 -4.52 17.44 -14.62
N TYR A 37 -3.65 17.17 -15.59
CA TYR A 37 -2.21 17.19 -15.39
C TYR A 37 -1.72 18.64 -15.28
N PRO A 38 -0.91 18.97 -14.26
CA PRO A 38 -0.23 20.26 -14.17
C PRO A 38 0.69 20.50 -15.37
N GLU A 39 0.74 21.74 -15.87
CA GLU A 39 1.59 22.11 -17.02
C GLU A 39 3.08 21.93 -16.74
N ASP A 40 3.49 22.15 -15.49
CA ASP A 40 4.86 21.95 -15.01
C ASP A 40 5.16 20.48 -14.65
N GLY A 41 4.19 19.58 -14.82
CA GLY A 41 4.27 18.16 -14.49
C GLY A 41 4.30 17.86 -12.99
N ARG A 42 4.09 18.85 -12.11
CA ARG A 42 4.21 18.69 -10.66
C ARG A 42 2.85 18.81 -9.98
N PHE A 43 2.38 17.69 -9.43
CA PHE A 43 1.18 17.69 -8.60
C PHE A 43 1.44 18.39 -7.28
N ARG A 44 0.47 19.18 -6.82
CA ARG A 44 0.47 19.83 -5.49
C ARG A 44 -0.73 19.32 -4.69
N PRO A 45 -0.60 19.10 -3.36
CA PRO A 45 -1.70 18.56 -2.58
C PRO A 45 -2.95 19.44 -2.62
N ASP A 46 -2.81 20.76 -2.50
CA ASP A 46 -3.94 21.69 -2.52
C ASP A 46 -4.68 21.69 -3.87
N GLU A 47 -3.93 21.72 -4.97
CA GLU A 47 -4.50 21.68 -6.33
C GLU A 47 -5.18 20.33 -6.59
N SER A 48 -4.54 19.24 -6.18
CA SER A 48 -5.11 17.90 -6.32
C SER A 48 -6.41 17.80 -5.53
N VAL A 49 -6.42 18.22 -4.26
CA VAL A 49 -7.64 18.24 -3.44
C VAL A 49 -8.74 19.04 -4.11
N ARG A 50 -8.45 20.25 -4.62
CA ARG A 50 -9.46 21.06 -5.34
C ARG A 50 -10.07 20.29 -6.50
N GLN A 51 -9.25 19.65 -7.34
CA GLN A 51 -9.75 18.86 -8.46
C GLN A 51 -10.62 17.68 -7.99
N PHE A 52 -10.22 16.95 -6.96
CA PHE A 52 -11.05 15.89 -6.40
C PHE A 52 -12.37 16.42 -5.83
N LEU A 53 -12.37 17.59 -5.19
CA LEU A 53 -13.59 18.21 -4.67
C LEU A 53 -14.55 18.65 -5.79
N GLU A 54 -14.05 19.00 -6.98
CA GLU A 54 -14.92 19.26 -8.16
C GLU A 54 -15.76 18.03 -8.55
N TRP A 55 -15.26 16.82 -8.27
CA TRP A 55 -15.96 15.56 -8.52
C TRP A 55 -16.85 15.11 -7.34
N MET A 56 -16.70 15.74 -6.17
CA MET A 56 -17.40 15.32 -4.97
C MET A 56 -18.71 16.10 -4.82
N PRO A 57 -19.87 15.42 -4.78
CA PRO A 57 -21.15 16.09 -4.62
C PRO A 57 -21.29 16.73 -3.24
N ASN A 58 -22.08 17.80 -3.15
CA ASN A 58 -22.35 18.53 -1.90
C ASN A 58 -23.06 17.67 -0.83
N HIS A 59 -23.67 16.55 -1.24
CA HIS A 59 -24.40 15.66 -0.35
C HIS A 59 -24.01 14.21 -0.62
N TYR A 60 -23.52 13.51 0.41
CA TYR A 60 -23.27 12.09 0.39
C TYR A 60 -23.46 11.49 1.78
N ARG A 61 -23.83 10.21 1.84
CA ARG A 61 -24.24 9.55 3.09
C ARG A 61 -23.11 8.81 3.82
N THR A 62 -21.91 8.77 3.25
CA THR A 62 -20.78 8.04 3.85
C THR A 62 -19.92 8.95 4.70
N GLU A 63 -19.57 8.49 5.90
CA GLU A 63 -18.60 9.18 6.75
C GLU A 63 -17.16 9.08 6.22
N LYS A 64 -16.87 8.13 5.32
CA LYS A 64 -15.52 7.83 4.83
C LYS A 64 -15.50 7.92 3.29
N PRO A 65 -15.52 9.14 2.72
CA PRO A 65 -15.61 9.35 1.28
C PRO A 65 -14.30 9.07 0.53
N VAL A 66 -13.21 8.76 1.22
CA VAL A 66 -11.90 8.52 0.61
C VAL A 66 -11.54 7.04 0.65
N ILE A 67 -11.03 6.53 -0.46
CA ILE A 67 -10.40 5.20 -0.54
C ILE A 67 -8.92 5.37 -0.90
N HIS A 68 -8.09 4.58 -0.22
CA HIS A 68 -6.66 4.48 -0.47
C HIS A 68 -6.32 3.00 -0.63
N ILE A 69 -5.83 2.62 -1.80
CA ILE A 69 -5.42 1.27 -2.14
C ILE A 69 -3.91 1.21 -2.26
N SER A 70 -3.30 0.13 -1.75
CA SER A 70 -1.90 -0.20 -1.99
C SER A 70 -1.84 -1.55 -2.72
N LEU A 71 -1.23 -1.59 -3.91
CA LEU A 71 -0.96 -2.81 -4.66
C LEU A 71 0.53 -3.13 -4.57
N ASN A 72 0.84 -4.33 -4.07
CA ASN A 72 2.19 -4.73 -3.72
C ASN A 72 2.56 -5.99 -4.53
N PRO A 73 3.19 -5.83 -5.70
CA PRO A 73 3.84 -6.94 -6.40
C PRO A 73 4.88 -7.63 -5.51
N HIS A 74 5.29 -8.83 -5.90
CA HIS A 74 6.42 -9.50 -5.27
C HIS A 74 7.70 -8.66 -5.46
N PRO A 75 8.65 -8.64 -4.51
CA PRO A 75 9.90 -7.88 -4.66
C PRO A 75 10.69 -8.24 -5.93
N ASP A 76 10.56 -9.48 -6.41
CA ASP A 76 11.24 -9.96 -7.62
C ASP A 76 10.44 -9.67 -8.92
N ASP A 77 9.22 -9.13 -8.81
CA ASP A 77 8.44 -8.70 -9.99
C ASP A 77 9.01 -7.38 -10.52
N VAL A 78 9.67 -7.44 -11.68
CA VAL A 78 10.20 -6.24 -12.35
C VAL A 78 9.17 -5.67 -13.29
N LEU A 79 8.43 -4.66 -12.82
CA LEU A 79 7.41 -3.96 -13.58
C LEU A 79 7.90 -2.57 -14.00
N THR A 80 7.67 -2.22 -15.27
CA THR A 80 7.86 -0.87 -15.79
C THR A 80 6.81 0.09 -15.22
N ASP A 81 7.11 1.38 -15.24
CA ASP A 81 6.17 2.42 -14.81
C ASP A 81 4.85 2.38 -15.60
N GLY A 82 4.93 2.13 -16.92
CA GLY A 82 3.76 1.98 -17.77
C GLY A 82 2.90 0.76 -17.39
N GLN A 83 3.53 -0.38 -17.09
CA GLN A 83 2.79 -1.55 -16.61
C GLN A 83 2.15 -1.30 -15.24
N LEU A 84 2.83 -0.63 -14.32
CA LEU A 84 2.26 -0.28 -13.02
C LEU A 84 1.07 0.68 -13.14
N ALA A 85 1.17 1.68 -14.02
CA ALA A 85 0.06 2.59 -14.32
C ALA A 85 -1.15 1.83 -14.88
N GLU A 86 -0.92 0.91 -15.83
CA GLU A 86 -1.97 0.09 -16.44
C GLU A 86 -2.59 -0.91 -15.45
N ILE A 87 -1.78 -1.53 -14.59
CA ILE A 87 -2.25 -2.37 -13.48
C ILE A 87 -3.18 -1.57 -12.56
N GLY A 88 -2.79 -0.36 -12.17
CA GLY A 88 -3.61 0.53 -11.34
C GLY A 88 -4.93 0.87 -12.03
N ARG A 89 -4.90 1.21 -13.33
CA ARG A 89 -6.08 1.52 -14.14
C ARG A 89 -7.04 0.33 -14.24
N GLU A 90 -6.54 -0.85 -14.59
CA GLU A 90 -7.35 -2.07 -14.73
C GLU A 90 -7.93 -2.51 -13.38
N TYR A 91 -7.14 -2.41 -12.30
CA TYR A 91 -7.60 -2.70 -10.96
C TYR A 91 -8.77 -1.80 -10.56
N MET A 92 -8.64 -0.48 -10.73
CA MET A 92 -9.68 0.49 -10.40
C MET A 92 -10.95 0.27 -11.24
N GLN A 93 -10.79 -0.02 -12.53
CA GLN A 93 -11.91 -0.33 -13.41
C GLN A 93 -12.70 -1.54 -12.91
N ARG A 94 -12.03 -2.65 -12.63
CA ARG A 94 -12.68 -3.90 -12.19
C ARG A 94 -13.25 -3.82 -10.78
N LEU A 95 -12.62 -3.04 -9.89
CA LEU A 95 -13.11 -2.84 -8.52
C LEU A 95 -14.40 -1.98 -8.49
N GLY A 96 -14.68 -1.25 -9.56
CA GLY A 96 -15.88 -0.40 -9.71
C GLY A 96 -15.61 1.10 -9.56
N TYR A 97 -14.35 1.51 -9.53
CA TYR A 97 -13.90 2.89 -9.38
C TYR A 97 -13.44 3.50 -10.72
N GLY A 98 -13.69 2.84 -11.85
CA GLY A 98 -13.27 3.33 -13.18
C GLY A 98 -13.87 4.68 -13.59
N ASN A 99 -15.00 5.07 -12.99
CA ASN A 99 -15.64 6.37 -13.21
C ASN A 99 -15.34 7.39 -12.09
N GLN A 100 -14.35 7.11 -11.23
CA GLN A 100 -13.95 7.99 -10.13
C GLN A 100 -12.63 8.66 -10.47
N PRO A 101 -12.38 9.91 -10.03
CA PRO A 101 -11.06 10.50 -10.14
C PRO A 101 -10.08 9.75 -9.23
N TYR A 102 -8.87 9.49 -9.72
CA TYR A 102 -7.80 8.90 -8.90
C TYR A 102 -6.40 9.31 -9.35
N LEU A 103 -5.47 9.29 -8.40
CA LEU A 103 -4.03 9.39 -8.62
C LEU A 103 -3.35 8.08 -8.27
N VAL A 104 -2.43 7.64 -9.13
CA VAL A 104 -1.57 6.48 -8.92
C VAL A 104 -0.15 6.97 -8.64
N PHE A 105 0.37 6.62 -7.47
CA PHE A 105 1.74 6.89 -7.04
C PHE A 105 2.52 5.58 -7.05
N LYS A 106 3.76 5.58 -7.55
CA LYS A 106 4.72 4.52 -7.32
C LYS A 106 5.61 4.91 -6.14
N HIS A 107 5.75 4.02 -5.19
CA HIS A 107 6.69 4.13 -4.10
C HIS A 107 7.89 3.20 -4.34
N GLU A 108 9.09 3.71 -4.10
CA GLU A 108 10.38 3.03 -4.27
C GLU A 108 11.20 3.04 -2.96
N ASP A 109 10.56 3.44 -1.85
CA ASP A 109 11.17 3.76 -0.55
C ASP A 109 11.58 2.54 0.31
N ILE A 110 11.08 1.34 0.01
CA ILE A 110 11.27 0.15 0.88
C ILE A 110 11.88 -1.06 0.16
N GLY A 111 12.80 -0.83 -0.79
CA GLY A 111 13.51 -1.90 -1.50
C GLY A 111 12.61 -2.79 -2.38
N ARG A 112 11.36 -2.36 -2.58
CA ARG A 112 10.38 -2.98 -3.49
C ARG A 112 9.51 -1.89 -4.10
N HIS A 113 9.16 -2.07 -5.36
CA HIS A 113 8.28 -1.16 -6.07
C HIS A 113 6.82 -1.56 -5.82
N HIS A 114 6.01 -0.61 -5.40
CA HIS A 114 4.59 -0.81 -5.17
C HIS A 114 3.83 0.47 -5.51
N ILE A 115 2.53 0.35 -5.73
CA ILE A 115 1.71 1.52 -6.06
C ILE A 115 0.67 1.82 -5.00
N HIS A 116 0.40 3.10 -4.83
CA HIS A 116 -0.66 3.66 -4.02
C HIS A 116 -1.65 4.38 -4.91
N ILE A 117 -2.94 4.13 -4.69
CA ILE A 117 -4.03 4.73 -5.47
C ILE A 117 -4.96 5.45 -4.50
N VAL A 118 -5.13 6.75 -4.68
CA VAL A 118 -6.05 7.57 -3.87
C VAL A 118 -7.24 7.96 -4.75
N SER A 119 -8.45 7.68 -4.28
CA SER A 119 -9.71 7.92 -5.01
C SER A 119 -10.83 8.38 -4.08
N LEU A 120 -11.92 8.86 -4.66
CA LEU A 120 -13.20 9.00 -3.97
C LEU A 120 -13.94 7.66 -3.89
N ARG A 121 -14.75 7.50 -2.85
CA ARG A 121 -15.65 6.38 -2.60
C ARG A 121 -17.11 6.73 -2.83
N VAL A 122 -17.36 7.87 -3.46
CA VAL A 122 -18.69 8.46 -3.66
C VAL A 122 -18.81 8.81 -5.12
N ASP A 123 -19.87 8.32 -5.78
CA ASP A 123 -20.15 8.64 -7.17
C ASP A 123 -20.69 10.07 -7.35
N SER A 124 -20.86 10.48 -8.61
CA SER A 124 -21.39 11.81 -8.95
C SER A 124 -22.81 12.06 -8.43
N GLU A 125 -23.55 11.02 -8.04
CA GLU A 125 -24.89 11.11 -7.45
C GLU A 125 -24.86 11.12 -5.91
N GLY A 126 -23.69 11.10 -5.28
CA GLY A 126 -23.55 11.09 -3.82
C GLY A 126 -23.73 9.71 -3.19
N ARG A 127 -23.80 8.66 -4.02
CA ARG A 127 -23.93 7.28 -3.55
C ARG A 127 -22.55 6.70 -3.31
N LYS A 128 -22.44 5.90 -2.25
CA LYS A 128 -21.20 5.16 -1.97
C LYS A 128 -20.98 4.13 -3.08
N VAL A 129 -19.78 4.11 -3.66
CA VAL A 129 -19.34 3.04 -4.57
C VAL A 129 -19.50 1.69 -3.85
N SER A 130 -20.02 0.69 -4.57
CA SER A 130 -20.37 -0.60 -3.96
C SER A 130 -19.17 -1.25 -3.28
N ASP A 131 -19.30 -1.50 -1.97
CA ASP A 131 -18.32 -2.21 -1.15
C ASP A 131 -18.69 -3.68 -0.94
N LYS A 132 -19.73 -4.16 -1.63
CA LYS A 132 -20.17 -5.54 -1.57
C LYS A 132 -19.03 -6.46 -2.02
N PHE A 133 -18.62 -7.35 -1.13
CA PHE A 133 -17.52 -8.31 -1.33
C PHE A 133 -16.22 -7.65 -1.84
N GLU A 134 -15.93 -6.41 -1.45
CA GLU A 134 -14.80 -5.62 -1.97
C GLU A 134 -13.45 -6.34 -1.83
N TYR A 135 -13.19 -6.96 -0.67
CA TYR A 135 -11.97 -7.74 -0.46
C TYR A 135 -11.86 -8.98 -1.36
N ARG A 136 -12.97 -9.70 -1.55
CA ARG A 136 -13.01 -10.88 -2.43
C ARG A 136 -12.81 -10.47 -3.88
N ARG A 137 -13.52 -9.45 -4.35
CA ARG A 137 -13.34 -8.90 -5.70
C ARG A 137 -11.93 -8.41 -5.91
N SER A 138 -11.36 -7.70 -4.94
CA SER A 138 -9.96 -7.27 -4.99
C SER A 138 -9.00 -8.44 -5.15
N LYS A 139 -9.22 -9.54 -4.43
CA LYS A 139 -8.39 -10.75 -4.53
C LYS A 139 -8.48 -11.38 -5.92
N GLU A 140 -9.69 -11.58 -6.43
CA GLU A 140 -9.93 -12.12 -7.78
C GLU A 140 -9.27 -11.22 -8.86
N ILE A 141 -9.32 -9.89 -8.69
CA ILE A 141 -8.65 -8.94 -9.58
C ILE A 141 -7.13 -9.08 -9.50
N THR A 142 -6.54 -9.18 -8.29
CA THR A 142 -5.09 -9.34 -8.16
C THR A 142 -4.59 -10.64 -8.79
N GLU A 143 -5.32 -11.75 -8.64
CA GLU A 143 -4.97 -13.03 -9.26
C GLU A 143 -5.03 -12.95 -10.80
N LEU A 144 -6.04 -12.29 -11.35
CA LEU A 144 -6.14 -12.04 -12.79
C LEU A 144 -4.97 -11.20 -13.31
N LEU A 145 -4.59 -10.16 -12.57
CA LEU A 145 -3.46 -9.30 -12.93
C LEU A 145 -2.14 -10.06 -12.82
N GLU A 146 -1.96 -10.90 -11.80
CA GLU A 146 -0.79 -11.77 -11.69
C GLU A 146 -0.64 -12.67 -12.92
N GLN A 147 -1.73 -13.35 -13.33
CA GLN A 147 -1.73 -14.20 -14.51
C GLN A 147 -1.45 -13.41 -15.80
N LYS A 148 -2.09 -12.25 -15.97
CA LYS A 148 -1.95 -11.42 -17.18
C LYS A 148 -0.54 -10.87 -17.36
N TYR A 149 0.12 -10.48 -16.28
CA TYR A 149 1.45 -9.87 -16.31
C TYR A 149 2.58 -10.86 -15.99
N GLY A 150 2.27 -12.14 -15.77
CA GLY A 150 3.26 -13.16 -15.42
C GLY A 150 3.94 -12.91 -14.07
N LEU A 151 3.20 -12.37 -13.08
CA LEU A 151 3.73 -12.01 -11.77
C LEU A 151 3.72 -13.20 -10.82
N HIS A 152 4.56 -13.12 -9.80
CA HIS A 152 4.56 -14.10 -8.72
C HIS A 152 3.22 -14.05 -7.96
N PRO A 153 2.52 -15.20 -7.84
CA PRO A 153 1.26 -15.26 -7.13
C PRO A 153 1.46 -14.94 -5.65
N ALA A 154 0.53 -14.18 -5.07
CA ALA A 154 0.56 -13.92 -3.63
C ALA A 154 0.23 -15.20 -2.81
N GLU A 155 -0.61 -16.08 -3.35
CA GLU A 155 -0.93 -17.37 -2.76
C GLU A 155 -0.06 -18.47 -3.38
N GLY A 156 0.75 -19.14 -2.54
CA GLY A 156 1.72 -20.13 -3.01
C GLY A 156 2.96 -20.25 -2.14
N ARG A 157 3.24 -19.24 -1.29
CA ARG A 157 4.19 -19.42 -0.19
C ARG A 157 3.59 -20.39 0.81
N LYS A 158 3.93 -21.68 0.66
CA LYS A 158 3.88 -22.62 1.78
C LYS A 158 4.49 -21.88 2.97
N LYS A 159 3.77 -21.79 4.08
CA LYS A 159 4.27 -21.27 5.38
C LYS A 159 5.51 -22.02 5.90
N GLY A 160 6.10 -22.93 5.13
CA GLY A 160 7.24 -23.77 5.47
C GLY A 160 8.50 -23.54 4.62
N GLU A 161 8.57 -22.53 3.75
CA GLU A 161 9.86 -22.16 3.15
C GLU A 161 10.66 -21.37 4.18
N GLU A 162 11.57 -22.10 4.83
CA GLU A 162 12.69 -21.68 5.69
C GLU A 162 12.54 -20.27 6.26
N TRP A 163 12.20 -20.20 7.55
CA TRP A 163 12.47 -19.02 8.34
C TRP A 163 13.97 -18.72 8.29
N GLN A 164 14.40 -17.92 7.31
CA GLN A 164 15.76 -17.41 7.23
C GLN A 164 15.88 -16.30 8.28
N LEU A 165 16.02 -16.71 9.53
CA LEU A 165 16.29 -15.84 10.67
C LEU A 165 17.66 -15.19 10.44
N LYS A 166 17.65 -13.91 10.06
CA LYS A 166 18.86 -13.11 9.84
C LYS A 166 18.97 -12.06 10.94
N PRO A 167 20.17 -11.79 11.47
CA PRO A 167 20.39 -10.63 12.33
C PRO A 167 19.98 -9.34 11.62
N VAL A 168 19.41 -8.40 12.37
CA VAL A 168 19.03 -7.08 11.86
C VAL A 168 20.29 -6.33 11.46
N ASP A 169 20.30 -5.83 10.23
CA ASP A 169 21.36 -5.03 9.64
C ASP A 169 20.83 -3.61 9.42
N VAL A 170 21.25 -2.70 10.31
CA VAL A 170 20.82 -1.29 10.29
C VAL A 170 21.22 -0.60 8.99
N ALA A 171 22.35 -0.98 8.39
CA ALA A 171 22.86 -0.37 7.15
C ALA A 171 21.98 -0.69 5.94
N LYS A 172 21.24 -1.81 5.95
CA LYS A 172 20.34 -2.22 4.86
C LYS A 172 18.98 -1.50 4.84
N GLY A 173 18.66 -0.68 5.84
CA GLY A 173 17.38 0.03 5.91
C GLY A 173 16.18 -0.90 6.16
N ASP A 174 14.95 -0.36 6.15
CA ASP A 174 13.71 -1.09 6.48
C ASP A 174 13.79 -1.91 7.80
N ILE A 175 14.36 -1.30 8.84
CA ILE A 175 14.61 -1.93 10.15
C ILE A 175 13.34 -2.55 10.73
N LYS A 176 12.20 -1.88 10.56
CA LYS A 176 10.91 -2.36 11.07
C LYS A 176 10.51 -3.69 10.45
N ARG A 177 10.68 -3.86 9.13
CA ARG A 177 10.44 -5.13 8.46
C ARG A 177 11.45 -6.18 8.91
N GLN A 178 12.72 -5.83 9.00
CA GLN A 178 13.77 -6.76 9.44
C GLN A 178 13.45 -7.32 10.84
N ILE A 179 13.13 -6.45 11.80
CA ILE A 179 12.69 -6.85 13.15
C ILE A 179 11.45 -7.75 13.06
N ALA A 180 10.43 -7.38 12.28
CA ALA A 180 9.20 -8.18 12.17
C ALA A 180 9.43 -9.57 11.54
N CYS A 181 10.33 -9.66 10.56
CA CYS A 181 10.70 -10.91 9.89
C CYS A 181 11.47 -11.86 10.83
N THR A 182 12.21 -11.33 11.80
CA THR A 182 12.94 -12.14 12.78
C THR A 182 12.09 -12.43 14.01
N LEU A 183 11.40 -11.43 14.56
CA LEU A 183 10.64 -11.55 15.81
C LEU A 183 9.43 -12.50 15.68
N LYS A 184 8.65 -12.40 14.60
CA LYS A 184 7.42 -13.21 14.44
C LYS A 184 7.70 -14.72 14.47
N PRO A 185 8.62 -15.25 13.64
CA PRO A 185 9.01 -16.65 13.74
C PRO A 185 9.58 -17.04 15.10
N LEU A 186 10.40 -16.21 15.74
CA LEU A 186 10.94 -16.55 17.05
C LEU A 186 9.82 -16.71 18.10
N LEU A 187 8.78 -15.88 18.02
CA LEU A 187 7.59 -16.00 18.87
C LEU A 187 6.69 -17.21 18.52
N GLU A 188 6.75 -17.72 17.29
CA GLU A 188 6.03 -18.94 16.89
C GLU A 188 6.82 -20.22 17.20
N LEU A 189 8.16 -20.17 17.14
CA LEU A 189 9.05 -21.31 17.33
C LEU A 189 9.42 -21.56 18.79
N TYR A 190 9.42 -20.52 19.63
CA TYR A 190 9.89 -20.60 21.00
C TYR A 190 8.85 -20.06 21.99
N SER A 191 8.78 -20.70 23.15
CA SER A 191 8.02 -20.24 24.31
C SER A 191 8.99 -19.71 25.37
N PHE A 192 8.65 -18.59 26.00
CA PHE A 192 9.50 -17.91 26.98
C PHE A 192 8.78 -17.80 28.32
N ARG A 193 9.50 -17.96 29.42
CA ARG A 193 8.98 -17.82 30.79
C ARG A 193 9.36 -16.50 31.44
N THR A 194 10.42 -15.85 30.96
CA THR A 194 10.91 -14.58 31.51
C THR A 194 11.30 -13.60 30.41
N MET A 195 11.30 -12.29 30.73
CA MET A 195 11.83 -11.29 29.79
C MET A 195 13.33 -11.43 29.54
N GLY A 196 14.08 -12.02 30.47
CA GLY A 196 15.50 -12.33 30.28
C GLY A 196 15.73 -13.33 29.15
N GLU A 197 14.91 -14.38 29.08
CA GLU A 197 14.97 -15.39 28.01
C GLU A 197 14.67 -14.78 26.64
N LEU A 198 13.61 -13.96 26.54
CA LEU A 198 13.27 -13.29 25.29
C LEU A 198 14.38 -12.33 24.85
N ARG A 199 14.97 -11.57 25.78
CA ARG A 199 16.09 -10.66 25.52
C ARG A 199 17.33 -11.42 25.03
N ALA A 200 17.66 -12.55 25.65
CA ALA A 200 18.81 -13.36 25.28
C ALA A 200 18.68 -13.97 23.88
N LEU A 201 17.48 -14.39 23.48
CA LEU A 201 17.26 -14.90 22.12
C LEU A 201 17.33 -13.77 21.08
N LEU A 202 16.71 -12.63 21.37
CA LEU A 202 16.66 -11.51 20.43
C LEU A 202 18.02 -10.83 20.22
N SER A 203 18.91 -10.87 21.21
CA SER A 203 20.26 -10.31 21.08
C SER A 203 21.11 -11.05 20.03
N LEU A 204 20.86 -12.35 19.79
CA LEU A 204 21.51 -13.11 18.71
C LEU A 204 21.22 -12.53 17.31
N TYR A 205 20.19 -11.71 17.21
CA TYR A 205 19.74 -11.08 15.97
C TYR A 205 19.85 -9.56 15.99
N ASN A 206 20.69 -8.99 16.87
CA ASN A 206 20.88 -7.54 17.04
C ASN A 206 19.60 -6.77 17.46
N ILE A 207 18.67 -7.43 18.16
CA ILE A 207 17.43 -6.81 18.65
C ILE A 207 17.50 -6.64 20.16
N GLY A 208 17.46 -5.40 20.64
CA GLY A 208 17.34 -5.07 22.06
C GLY A 208 15.87 -4.94 22.49
N VAL A 209 15.54 -5.41 23.70
CA VAL A 209 14.21 -5.25 24.31
C VAL A 209 14.32 -4.81 25.76
N GLU A 210 13.57 -3.77 26.11
CA GLU A 210 13.46 -3.22 27.46
C GLU A 210 12.01 -3.28 27.94
N GLU A 211 11.85 -3.67 29.20
CA GLU A 211 10.54 -3.64 29.87
C GLU A 211 10.31 -2.22 30.39
N VAL A 212 9.23 -1.58 29.94
CA VAL A 212 8.83 -0.27 30.45
C VAL A 212 7.93 -0.51 31.67
N LYS A 213 8.44 -0.20 32.86
CA LYS A 213 7.65 -0.18 34.10
C LYS A 213 7.05 1.21 34.27
N GLY A 214 5.73 1.29 34.14
CA GLY A 214 4.95 2.50 34.43
C GLY A 214 4.76 2.73 35.92
#